data_AF-F4ITJ6-F1
#
_entry.id   AF-F4ITJ6-F1
#
_cell.length_a   1.000
_cell.length_b   1.000
_cell.length_c   1.000
_cell.angle_alpha   90.00
_cell.angle_beta   90.00
_cell.angle_gamma   90.00
#
_symmetry.space_group_name_H-M   'P 1'
#
loop_
_entity.id
_entity.type
_entity.pdbx_description
1 polymer ?
#
loop_
_entity_poly.entity_id
_entity_poly.type
_entity_poly.pdbx_seq_one_letter_code
_entity_poly.pdbx_strand_id
1 'polypeptide(L)'
;MASSSPTQLAHVPIPPEPGGRSPTQEANEPPVPIYIVTDPFQLPADFLNPSPEKKLVIGFDCEGVDLCRHGKLCIMQIAFSNAIYLVDVIEGGEVIMKACKPALESNYITKVIHDCKRDSEALYFQFGIRLHNVVDTQIAYSLIEEQEGRRRPLDDYISFVSLLADPRYCGISYEEKEEVRVLMRQDPKFWTYRPMTELMIRAAADDVRFLLYLYHKMMGKLNQRSLWHLAVRGALYCRCLCCMNDADFADWPTVPPIPDNLKSEDQCLEEEILSVLDVPPGKMGRVIGRKGASILAIKEACNSAEILIGGAKGPPDKIFVIGPVREVRKAEAILRGRMIDY
;
A
#
# COMPACT_ATOMS: atom_id res chain seq x y z
N MET A 1 -1.00 -31.74 10.14
CA MET A 1 -0.35 -30.45 9.84
C MET A 1 1.13 -30.63 10.08
N ALA A 2 1.98 -30.55 9.06
CA ALA A 2 3.41 -30.47 9.29
C ALA A 2 3.67 -29.06 9.84
N SER A 3 3.86 -28.93 11.16
CA SER A 3 4.29 -27.65 11.72
C SER A 3 5.73 -27.43 11.28
N SER A 4 5.94 -26.59 10.26
CA SER A 4 7.29 -26.06 10.00
C SER A 4 7.76 -25.37 11.26
N SER A 5 8.91 -25.77 11.81
CA SER A 5 9.49 -25.08 12.97
C SER A 5 9.74 -23.61 12.61
N PRO A 6 9.49 -22.66 13.54
CA PRO A 6 9.76 -21.25 13.27
C PRO A 6 11.26 -21.05 13.01
N THR A 7 11.56 -20.20 12.02
CA THR A 7 12.95 -19.89 11.65
C THR A 7 13.55 -18.86 12.60
N GLN A 8 12.74 -17.89 13.03
CA GLN A 8 13.10 -16.81 13.96
C GLN A 8 11.88 -16.37 14.78
N LEU A 9 12.10 -15.41 15.67
CA LEU A 9 11.12 -14.82 16.58
C LEU A 9 11.12 -13.30 16.39
N ALA A 10 9.96 -12.64 16.36
CA ALA A 10 9.80 -11.19 16.24
C ALA A 10 8.82 -10.64 17.28
N HIS A 11 9.05 -9.43 17.79
CA HIS A 11 8.08 -8.76 18.66
C HIS A 11 7.06 -7.98 17.82
N VAL A 12 5.78 -8.35 17.93
CA VAL A 12 4.63 -7.61 17.36
C VAL A 12 3.98 -6.79 18.46
N PRO A 13 3.77 -5.47 18.30
CA PRO A 13 3.05 -4.69 19.29
C PRO A 13 1.55 -5.05 19.31
N ILE A 14 0.96 -5.17 20.51
CA ILE A 14 -0.49 -5.40 20.65
C ILE A 14 -1.27 -4.10 20.40
N PRO A 15 -2.38 -4.15 19.63
CA PRO A 15 -3.33 -3.05 19.51
C PRO A 15 -3.77 -2.51 20.88
N PRO A 16 -3.86 -1.17 21.07
CA PRO A 16 -4.26 -0.64 22.37
C PRO A 16 -5.66 -1.15 22.77
N GLU A 17 -5.76 -1.79 23.94
CA GLU A 17 -7.05 -1.99 24.61
C GLU A 17 -7.68 -0.62 24.94
N PRO A 18 -9.02 -0.51 24.98
CA PRO A 18 -9.70 0.73 25.36
C PRO A 18 -9.38 1.08 26.82
N GLY A 19 -8.33 1.89 27.03
CA GLY A 19 -7.80 2.26 28.35
C GLY A 19 -6.28 2.14 28.36
N GLY A 20 -5.58 3.23 27.99
CA GLY A 20 -4.19 3.19 27.55
C GLY A 20 -3.17 2.59 28.53
N ARG A 21 -2.21 1.85 27.96
CA ARG A 21 -0.92 1.54 28.58
C ARG A 21 0.22 2.11 27.74
N SER A 22 1.30 2.51 28.42
CA SER A 22 2.49 3.17 27.86
C SER A 22 3.41 2.21 27.07
N PRO A 23 4.14 2.71 26.05
CA PRO A 23 5.07 1.91 25.23
C PRO A 23 6.16 1.16 26.01
N THR A 24 6.54 1.61 27.20
CA THR A 24 7.65 0.97 27.95
C THR A 24 7.31 -0.40 28.57
N GLN A 25 6.06 -0.88 28.47
CA GLN A 25 5.71 -2.27 28.78
C GLN A 25 5.82 -3.22 27.57
N GLU A 26 6.21 -2.73 26.38
CA GLU A 26 6.40 -3.49 25.13
C GLU A 26 7.46 -4.60 25.22
N ALA A 27 8.35 -4.58 26.21
CA ALA A 27 9.45 -5.53 26.37
C ALA A 27 9.06 -6.89 27.00
N ASN A 28 7.82 -7.04 27.50
CA ASN A 28 7.45 -8.20 28.33
C ASN A 28 6.54 -9.24 27.63
N GLU A 29 6.32 -9.14 26.31
CA GLU A 29 5.45 -10.09 25.61
C GLU A 29 6.19 -11.03 24.66
N PRO A 30 5.68 -12.28 24.55
CA PRO A 30 6.38 -13.33 23.84
C PRO A 30 6.48 -12.99 22.36
N PRO A 31 7.67 -13.15 21.76
CA PRO A 31 7.83 -12.90 20.35
C PRO A 31 6.97 -13.89 19.53
N VAL A 32 6.42 -13.42 18.42
CA VAL A 32 5.71 -14.26 17.45
C VAL A 32 6.70 -14.99 16.55
N PRO A 33 6.40 -16.23 16.15
CA PRO A 33 7.19 -16.97 15.19
C PRO A 33 7.20 -16.32 13.80
N ILE A 34 8.36 -16.37 13.14
CA ILE A 34 8.52 -16.10 11.72
C ILE A 34 8.68 -17.43 10.98
N TYR A 35 7.85 -17.66 9.96
CA TYR A 35 7.89 -18.84 9.10
C TYR A 35 8.29 -18.44 7.67
N ILE A 36 9.27 -19.14 7.11
CA ILE A 36 9.53 -19.11 5.67
C ILE A 36 8.59 -20.13 5.00
N VAL A 37 7.82 -19.67 4.03
CA VAL A 37 6.75 -20.43 3.39
C VAL A 37 7.10 -20.62 1.92
N THR A 38 7.26 -21.88 1.51
CA THR A 38 7.47 -22.27 0.10
C THR A 38 6.32 -23.10 -0.43
N ASP A 39 5.49 -23.66 0.44
CA ASP A 39 4.32 -24.47 0.09
C ASP A 39 3.02 -23.83 0.65
N PRO A 40 1.93 -23.78 -0.14
CA PRO A 40 0.63 -23.26 0.31
C PRO A 40 0.15 -23.82 1.66
N PHE A 41 0.36 -25.11 1.93
CA PHE A 41 -0.15 -25.77 3.15
C PHE A 41 0.55 -25.30 4.44
N GLN A 42 1.61 -24.51 4.33
CA GLN A 42 2.25 -23.85 5.48
C GLN A 42 1.52 -22.55 5.89
N LEU A 43 0.64 -22.01 5.04
CA LEU A 43 -0.17 -20.83 5.35
C LEU A 43 -1.43 -21.20 6.14
N PRO A 44 -1.99 -20.27 6.96
CA PRO A 44 -3.24 -20.50 7.67
C PRO A 44 -4.41 -20.84 6.73
N ALA A 45 -5.21 -21.83 7.11
CA ALA A 45 -6.36 -22.26 6.31
C ALA A 45 -7.39 -21.14 6.08
N ASP A 46 -7.60 -20.28 7.09
CA ASP A 46 -8.52 -19.14 6.99
C ASP A 46 -8.02 -18.06 6.03
N PHE A 47 -6.70 -17.99 5.81
CA PHE A 47 -6.13 -17.10 4.80
C PHE A 47 -6.38 -17.66 3.39
N LEU A 48 -6.07 -18.94 3.17
CA LEU A 48 -6.27 -19.60 1.88
C LEU A 48 -7.74 -19.74 1.47
N ASN A 49 -8.65 -19.78 2.44
CA ASN A 49 -10.09 -19.92 2.22
C ASN A 49 -10.85 -18.77 2.90
N PRO A 50 -10.82 -17.56 2.29
CA PRO A 50 -11.50 -16.40 2.84
C PRO A 50 -13.00 -16.65 2.99
N SER A 51 -13.58 -16.25 4.12
CA SER A 51 -14.98 -16.50 4.43
C SER A 51 -15.66 -15.27 5.06
N PRO A 52 -16.96 -15.03 4.78
CA PRO A 52 -17.70 -13.95 5.45
C PRO A 52 -17.87 -14.19 6.96
N GLU A 53 -17.85 -15.45 7.41
CA GLU A 53 -17.99 -15.84 8.82
C GLU A 53 -16.77 -15.44 9.66
N LYS A 54 -15.59 -15.38 9.04
CA LYS A 54 -14.34 -15.02 9.72
C LYS A 54 -13.55 -14.01 8.90
N LYS A 55 -13.83 -12.74 9.14
CA LYS A 55 -13.05 -11.64 8.58
C LYS A 55 -11.66 -11.59 9.22
N LEU A 56 -10.65 -11.34 8.39
CA LEU A 56 -9.26 -11.22 8.82
C LEU A 56 -8.75 -9.81 8.56
N VAL A 57 -7.80 -9.37 9.38
CA VAL A 57 -6.98 -8.19 9.12
C VAL A 57 -5.53 -8.66 9.19
N ILE A 58 -4.77 -8.41 8.13
CA ILE A 58 -3.37 -8.83 8.00
C ILE A 58 -2.51 -7.62 7.66
N GLY A 59 -1.29 -7.57 8.20
CA GLY A 59 -0.23 -6.73 7.63
C GLY A 59 0.28 -7.39 6.36
N PHE A 60 0.50 -6.60 5.31
CA PHE A 60 0.95 -7.10 4.03
C PHE A 60 1.97 -6.13 3.42
N ASP A 61 3.02 -6.71 2.84
CA ASP A 61 4.02 -5.99 2.06
C ASP A 61 4.60 -6.92 0.98
N CYS A 62 5.35 -6.35 0.04
CA CYS A 62 6.03 -7.10 -1.00
C CYS A 62 7.45 -6.57 -1.21
N GLU A 63 8.40 -7.46 -1.46
CA GLU A 63 9.78 -7.07 -1.78
C GLU A 63 10.32 -7.84 -2.98
N GLY A 64 11.21 -7.19 -3.74
CA GLY A 64 11.68 -7.74 -5.00
C GLY A 64 12.73 -6.91 -5.73
N VAL A 65 13.09 -7.38 -6.94
CA VAL A 65 13.98 -6.65 -7.84
C VAL A 65 13.15 -5.67 -8.65
N ASP A 66 13.43 -4.37 -8.49
CA ASP A 66 12.68 -3.31 -9.16
C ASP A 66 11.16 -3.54 -9.10
N LEU A 67 10.62 -3.78 -7.90
CA LEU A 67 9.22 -4.16 -7.69
C LEU A 67 8.26 -3.22 -8.46
N CYS A 68 7.73 -3.74 -9.58
CA CYS A 68 6.84 -3.09 -10.52
C CYS A 68 6.36 -4.13 -11.57
N ARG A 69 5.72 -3.66 -12.64
CA ARG A 69 5.21 -4.49 -13.75
C ARG A 69 6.26 -5.33 -14.48
N HIS A 70 7.51 -4.87 -14.53
CA HIS A 70 8.63 -5.49 -15.27
C HIS A 70 9.71 -6.04 -14.34
N GLY A 71 9.57 -5.80 -13.04
CA GLY A 71 10.47 -6.32 -12.02
C GLY A 71 10.21 -7.78 -11.71
N LYS A 72 10.69 -8.20 -10.54
CA LYS A 72 10.48 -9.55 -10.01
C LYS A 72 10.09 -9.49 -8.55
N LEU A 73 8.87 -9.90 -8.23
CA LEU A 73 8.44 -10.17 -6.86
C LEU A 73 9.25 -11.36 -6.32
N CYS A 74 9.93 -11.18 -5.20
CA CYS A 74 10.79 -12.21 -4.60
C CYS A 74 10.19 -12.78 -3.32
N ILE A 75 9.47 -11.96 -2.56
CA ILE A 75 8.89 -12.32 -1.27
C ILE A 75 7.60 -11.51 -1.04
N MET A 76 6.59 -12.16 -0.45
CA MET A 76 5.46 -11.45 0.18
C MET A 76 5.51 -11.66 1.68
N GLN A 77 5.28 -10.60 2.43
CA GLN A 77 5.27 -10.63 3.89
C GLN A 77 3.84 -10.53 4.39
N ILE A 78 3.45 -11.45 5.28
CA ILE A 78 2.09 -11.52 5.81
C ILE A 78 2.16 -11.59 7.33
N ALA A 79 1.71 -10.53 8.00
CA ALA A 79 1.62 -10.47 9.46
C ALA A 79 0.21 -10.78 9.94
N PHE A 80 0.11 -11.80 10.80
CA PHE A 80 -1.04 -12.05 11.65
C PHE A 80 -0.71 -11.61 13.08
N SER A 81 -1.71 -11.57 13.96
CA SER A 81 -1.50 -11.24 15.37
C SER A 81 -0.59 -12.23 16.11
N ASN A 82 -0.45 -13.46 15.60
CA ASN A 82 0.25 -14.56 16.27
C ASN A 82 1.45 -15.11 15.50
N ALA A 83 1.70 -14.67 14.27
CA ALA A 83 2.79 -15.19 13.42
C ALA A 83 3.04 -14.26 12.22
N ILE A 84 4.27 -14.29 11.70
CA ILE A 84 4.63 -13.66 10.43
C ILE A 84 5.02 -14.75 9.44
N TYR A 85 4.47 -14.68 8.24
CA TYR A 85 4.74 -15.59 7.14
C TYR A 85 5.47 -14.86 6.04
N LEU A 86 6.68 -15.31 5.75
CA LEU A 86 7.52 -14.83 4.65
C LEU A 86 7.35 -15.80 3.48
N VAL A 87 6.45 -15.46 2.56
CA VAL A 87 6.15 -16.25 1.38
C VAL A 87 7.24 -16.08 0.36
N ASP A 88 8.05 -17.12 0.18
CA ASP A 88 9.14 -17.15 -0.79
C ASP A 88 8.58 -17.44 -2.19
N VAL A 89 8.41 -16.38 -2.97
CA VAL A 89 7.86 -16.47 -4.32
C VAL A 89 8.85 -17.10 -5.30
N ILE A 90 10.16 -17.06 -5.00
CA ILE A 90 11.19 -17.66 -5.84
C ILE A 90 11.17 -19.18 -5.72
N GLU A 91 11.21 -19.70 -4.49
CA GLU A 91 11.22 -21.14 -4.23
C GLU A 91 9.82 -21.77 -4.34
N GLY A 92 8.78 -21.08 -3.90
CA GLY A 92 7.39 -21.57 -3.99
C GLY A 92 6.73 -21.39 -5.36
N GLY A 93 7.27 -20.50 -6.19
CA GLY A 93 6.87 -20.29 -7.57
C GLY A 93 5.40 -19.88 -7.78
N GLU A 94 4.85 -20.20 -8.95
CA GLU A 94 3.47 -19.81 -9.31
C GLU A 94 2.42 -20.52 -8.45
N VAL A 95 2.71 -21.73 -7.96
CA VAL A 95 1.78 -22.55 -7.17
C VAL A 95 1.37 -21.82 -5.89
N ILE A 96 2.33 -21.23 -5.17
CA ILE A 96 2.04 -20.49 -3.95
C ILE A 96 1.30 -19.18 -4.22
N MET A 97 1.64 -18.48 -5.30
CA MET A 97 0.96 -17.25 -5.70
C MET A 97 -0.50 -17.51 -6.08
N LYS A 98 -0.75 -18.58 -6.83
CA LYS A 98 -2.10 -19.01 -7.18
C LYS A 98 -2.94 -19.37 -5.95
N ALA A 99 -2.33 -19.98 -4.93
CA ALA A 99 -2.99 -20.28 -3.67
C ALA A 99 -3.28 -19.02 -2.82
N CYS A 100 -2.43 -18.00 -2.87
CA CYS A 100 -2.65 -16.73 -2.17
C CYS A 100 -3.69 -15.83 -2.85
N LYS A 101 -3.93 -16.01 -4.16
CA LYS A 101 -4.82 -15.16 -4.95
C LYS A 101 -6.22 -14.95 -4.33
N PRO A 102 -6.98 -15.98 -3.92
CA PRO A 102 -8.29 -15.79 -3.30
C PRO A 102 -8.24 -14.85 -2.08
N ALA A 103 -7.19 -14.96 -1.26
CA ALA A 103 -7.01 -14.14 -0.07
C ALA A 103 -6.74 -12.66 -0.39
N LEU A 104 -5.86 -12.43 -1.36
CA LEU A 104 -5.44 -11.10 -1.79
C LEU A 104 -6.57 -10.34 -2.50
N GLU A 105 -7.43 -11.06 -3.24
CA GLU A 105 -8.61 -10.50 -3.92
C GLU A 105 -9.87 -10.47 -3.04
N SER A 106 -9.84 -11.05 -1.83
CA SER A 106 -11.01 -11.16 -0.96
C SER A 106 -11.42 -9.82 -0.32
N ASN A 107 -12.74 -9.58 -0.25
CA ASN A 107 -13.35 -8.53 0.55
C ASN A 107 -13.49 -8.87 2.06
N TYR A 108 -13.18 -10.11 2.45
CA TYR A 108 -13.25 -10.57 3.86
C TYR A 108 -11.89 -10.52 4.56
N ILE A 109 -10.81 -10.32 3.82
CA ILE A 109 -9.46 -10.14 4.36
C ILE A 109 -9.03 -8.72 4.09
N THR A 110 -8.84 -7.91 5.12
CA THR A 110 -8.29 -6.56 4.99
C THR A 110 -6.77 -6.65 4.96
N LYS A 111 -6.16 -6.10 3.90
CA LYS A 111 -4.72 -6.00 3.77
C LYS A 111 -4.29 -4.61 4.21
N VAL A 112 -3.61 -4.52 5.34
CA VAL A 112 -2.99 -3.29 5.82
C VAL A 112 -1.62 -3.19 5.15
N ILE A 113 -1.41 -2.15 4.35
CA ILE A 113 -0.20 -1.94 3.56
C ILE A 113 0.29 -0.51 3.81
N HIS A 114 1.55 -0.20 3.51
CA HIS A 114 2.03 1.17 3.44
C HIS A 114 2.46 1.48 2.01
N ASP A 115 1.80 2.43 1.34
CA ASP A 115 2.05 2.77 -0.07
C ASP A 115 1.90 1.58 -1.05
N CYS A 116 0.68 1.06 -1.18
CA CYS A 116 0.42 -0.20 -1.88
C CYS A 116 0.58 -0.15 -3.42
N LYS A 117 0.93 0.99 -4.01
CA LYS A 117 0.86 1.22 -5.47
C LYS A 117 1.78 0.27 -6.25
N ARG A 118 3.02 0.08 -5.78
CA ARG A 118 4.01 -0.78 -6.47
C ARG A 118 3.79 -2.26 -6.20
N ASP A 119 3.33 -2.62 -5.00
CA ASP A 119 2.95 -4.01 -4.67
C ASP A 119 1.80 -4.46 -5.56
N SER A 120 0.76 -3.62 -5.67
CA SER A 120 -0.39 -3.88 -6.54
C SER A 120 0.05 -4.03 -8.00
N GLU A 121 0.92 -3.14 -8.50
CA GLU A 121 1.43 -3.22 -9.87
C GLU A 121 2.19 -4.53 -10.13
N ALA A 122 3.06 -4.96 -9.21
CA ALA A 122 3.80 -6.21 -9.33
C ALA A 122 2.87 -7.42 -9.30
N LEU A 123 1.95 -7.49 -8.33
CA LEU A 123 0.97 -8.57 -8.20
C LEU A 123 0.06 -8.69 -9.42
N TYR A 124 -0.38 -7.56 -9.97
CA TYR A 124 -1.26 -7.52 -11.12
C TYR A 124 -0.56 -8.00 -12.39
N PHE A 125 0.60 -7.43 -12.75
CA PHE A 125 1.26 -7.75 -14.01
C PHE A 125 2.00 -9.09 -14.00
N GLN A 126 2.53 -9.51 -12.85
CA GLN A 126 3.32 -10.75 -12.76
C GLN A 126 2.44 -11.98 -12.46
N PHE A 127 1.31 -11.82 -11.76
CA PHE A 127 0.47 -12.94 -11.31
C PHE A 127 -1.03 -12.78 -11.59
N GLY A 128 -1.46 -11.66 -12.20
CA GLY A 128 -2.86 -11.40 -12.49
C GLY A 128 -3.72 -11.25 -11.22
N ILE A 129 -3.15 -10.79 -10.11
CA ILE A 129 -3.82 -10.62 -8.82
C ILE A 129 -4.25 -9.17 -8.65
N ARG A 130 -5.54 -8.94 -8.37
CA ARG A 130 -6.11 -7.61 -8.12
C ARG A 130 -6.33 -7.40 -6.62
N LEU A 131 -5.40 -6.69 -5.96
CA LEU A 131 -5.54 -6.39 -4.55
C LEU A 131 -6.88 -5.70 -4.25
N HIS A 132 -7.59 -6.20 -3.24
CA HIS A 132 -8.89 -5.70 -2.81
C HIS A 132 -8.95 -5.55 -1.29
N ASN A 133 -9.84 -4.70 -0.78
CA ASN A 133 -9.97 -4.44 0.67
C ASN A 133 -8.63 -4.06 1.32
N VAL A 134 -7.99 -3.03 0.75
CA VAL A 134 -6.70 -2.50 1.21
C VAL A 134 -6.91 -1.30 2.12
N VAL A 135 -6.20 -1.28 3.23
CA VAL A 135 -6.04 -0.12 4.10
C VAL A 135 -4.59 0.35 3.99
N ASP A 136 -4.39 1.46 3.29
CA ASP A 136 -3.08 2.06 3.13
C ASP A 136 -2.81 3.03 4.29
N THR A 137 -1.79 2.72 5.10
CA THR A 137 -1.42 3.52 6.28
C THR A 137 -0.88 4.90 5.91
N GLN A 138 -0.31 5.09 4.72
CA GLN A 138 0.13 6.39 4.23
C GLN A 138 -1.06 7.30 3.90
N ILE A 139 -2.12 6.72 3.31
CA ILE A 139 -3.39 7.41 3.08
C ILE A 139 -4.07 7.73 4.41
N ALA A 140 -4.15 6.75 5.31
CA ALA A 140 -4.77 6.93 6.63
C ALA A 140 -4.09 8.06 7.43
N TYR A 141 -2.76 8.11 7.43
CA TYR A 141 -2.02 9.22 8.05
C TYR A 141 -2.42 10.57 7.46
N SER A 142 -2.42 10.69 6.13
CA SER A 142 -2.80 11.95 5.45
C SER A 142 -4.21 12.41 5.82
N LEU A 143 -5.16 11.47 5.89
CA LEU A 143 -6.55 11.77 6.24
C LEU A 143 -6.69 12.22 7.71
N ILE A 144 -5.91 11.64 8.63
CA ILE A 144 -5.88 12.08 10.02
C ILE A 144 -5.35 13.51 10.12
N GLU A 145 -4.27 13.85 9.40
CA GLU A 145 -3.75 15.22 9.36
C GLU A 145 -4.80 16.21 8.82
N GLU A 146 -5.51 15.84 7.75
CA GLU A 146 -6.57 16.66 7.15
C GLU A 146 -7.73 16.89 8.12
N GLN A 147 -8.17 15.86 8.85
CA GLN A 147 -9.16 15.98 9.91
C GLN A 147 -8.72 16.93 11.04
N GLU A 148 -7.44 16.95 11.36
CA GLU A 148 -6.84 17.85 12.36
C GLU A 148 -6.63 19.29 11.83
N GLY A 149 -7.09 19.58 10.59
CA GLY A 149 -7.01 20.89 9.96
C GLY A 149 -5.63 21.23 9.42
N ARG A 150 -4.71 20.26 9.35
CA ARG A 150 -3.38 20.45 8.76
C ARG A 150 -3.50 20.34 7.25
N ARG A 151 -2.89 21.28 6.53
CA ARG A 151 -2.82 21.19 5.07
C ARG A 151 -1.96 20.01 4.68
N ARG A 152 -2.48 19.18 3.78
CA ARG A 152 -1.70 18.18 3.05
C ARG A 152 -0.58 18.90 2.30
N PRO A 153 0.70 18.71 2.65
CA PRO A 153 1.78 19.23 1.83
C PRO A 153 1.78 18.47 0.49
N LEU A 154 1.98 19.19 -0.60
CA LEU A 154 2.03 18.58 -1.94
C LEU A 154 3.27 17.69 -2.03
N ASP A 155 3.09 16.44 -2.46
CA ASP A 155 4.16 15.43 -2.61
C ASP A 155 4.92 15.06 -1.32
N ASP A 156 4.41 15.40 -0.14
CA ASP A 156 5.00 14.98 1.14
C ASP A 156 4.31 13.73 1.67
N TYR A 157 4.69 12.59 1.11
CA TYR A 157 4.24 11.29 1.57
C TYR A 157 5.07 10.85 2.77
N ILE A 158 4.41 10.61 3.91
CA ILE A 158 5.10 10.07 5.07
C ILE A 158 5.70 8.71 4.74
N SER A 159 7.00 8.55 5.03
CA SER A 159 7.65 7.25 4.91
C SER A 159 7.21 6.34 6.06
N PHE A 160 7.25 5.02 5.85
CA PHE A 160 6.94 4.07 6.92
C PHE A 160 7.80 4.27 8.18
N VAL A 161 9.10 4.57 8.01
CA VAL A 161 10.02 4.83 9.14
C VAL A 161 9.60 6.08 9.91
N SER A 162 9.27 7.16 9.19
CA SER A 162 8.77 8.40 9.80
C SER A 162 7.43 8.18 10.52
N LEU A 163 6.57 7.33 9.97
CA LEU A 163 5.31 6.97 10.61
C LEU A 163 5.51 6.20 11.92
N LEU A 164 6.46 5.26 11.95
CA LEU A 164 6.82 4.55 13.18
C LEU A 164 7.44 5.49 14.22
N ALA A 165 8.24 6.46 13.79
CA ALA A 165 8.87 7.43 14.68
C ALA A 165 7.89 8.44 15.28
N ASP A 166 6.71 8.63 14.69
CA ASP A 166 5.70 9.56 15.22
C ASP A 166 5.16 9.07 16.58
N PRO A 167 5.31 9.86 17.67
CA PRO A 167 4.89 9.49 19.03
C PRO A 167 3.39 9.22 19.18
N ARG A 168 2.55 9.69 18.24
CA ARG A 168 1.10 9.40 18.24
C ARG A 168 0.83 7.93 17.90
N TYR A 169 1.77 7.28 17.23
CA TYR A 169 1.70 5.88 16.81
C TYR A 169 2.70 5.04 17.61
N CYS A 170 3.87 4.70 17.07
CA CYS A 170 4.83 3.85 17.80
C CYS A 170 5.82 4.69 18.62
N GLY A 171 6.24 5.86 18.14
CA GLY A 171 7.29 6.65 18.78
C GLY A 171 8.67 5.97 18.79
N ILE A 172 8.90 5.05 17.85
CA ILE A 172 10.12 4.23 17.76
C ILE A 172 10.98 4.76 16.61
N SER A 173 12.21 5.18 16.92
CA SER A 173 13.21 5.45 15.88
C SER A 173 13.68 4.13 15.27
N TYR A 174 13.58 4.01 13.95
CA TYR A 174 13.93 2.78 13.23
C TYR A 174 15.11 2.99 12.28
N GLU A 175 16.22 3.50 12.85
CA GLU A 175 17.45 3.83 12.14
C GLU A 175 18.10 2.63 11.45
N GLU A 176 18.08 1.45 12.08
CA GLU A 176 18.62 0.20 11.51
C GLU A 176 18.00 -0.12 10.14
N LYS A 177 16.72 0.22 9.92
CA LYS A 177 16.05 0.01 8.63
C LYS A 177 16.60 0.89 7.52
N GLU A 178 17.10 2.08 7.84
CA GLU A 178 17.70 2.95 6.83
C GLU A 178 19.05 2.39 6.36
N GLU A 179 19.81 1.72 7.23
CA GLU A 179 21.04 1.01 6.84
C GLU A 179 20.77 -0.14 5.86
N VAL A 180 19.72 -0.94 6.13
CA VAL A 180 19.29 -2.01 5.21
C VAL A 180 18.85 -1.44 3.86
N ARG A 181 18.15 -0.30 3.84
CA ARG A 181 17.77 0.37 2.58
C ARG A 181 18.98 0.86 1.79
N VAL A 182 20.03 1.33 2.46
CA VAL A 182 21.29 1.69 1.79
C VAL A 182 21.93 0.47 1.16
N LEU A 183 21.96 -0.67 1.88
CA LEU A 183 22.47 -1.94 1.35
C LEU A 183 21.66 -2.40 0.12
N MET A 184 20.33 -2.35 0.18
CA MET A 184 19.44 -2.72 -0.93
C MET A 184 19.62 -1.82 -2.17
N ARG A 185 19.97 -0.54 -2.00
CA ARG A 185 20.30 0.34 -3.12
C ARG A 185 21.62 -0.02 -3.79
N GLN A 186 22.59 -0.54 -3.03
CA GLN A 186 23.88 -0.98 -3.54
C GLN A 186 23.80 -2.35 -4.21
N ASP A 187 22.88 -3.20 -3.73
CA ASP A 187 22.62 -4.52 -4.28
C ASP A 187 21.15 -4.68 -4.70
N PRO A 188 20.83 -4.36 -5.97
CA PRO A 188 19.49 -4.54 -6.52
C PRO A 188 19.00 -6.00 -6.52
N LYS A 189 19.89 -6.98 -6.31
CA LYS A 189 19.57 -8.41 -6.28
C LYS A 189 19.42 -8.97 -4.87
N PHE A 190 19.49 -8.13 -3.84
CA PHE A 190 19.44 -8.52 -2.42
C PHE A 190 18.35 -9.56 -2.12
N TRP A 191 17.12 -9.32 -2.58
CA TRP A 191 15.98 -10.22 -2.32
C TRP A 191 15.98 -11.54 -3.12
N THR A 192 16.91 -11.69 -4.07
CA THR A 192 16.99 -12.90 -4.91
C THR A 192 17.82 -14.02 -4.31
N TYR A 193 18.65 -13.73 -3.31
CA TYR A 193 19.57 -14.71 -2.74
C TYR A 193 18.88 -15.73 -1.86
N ARG A 194 19.32 -17.00 -1.97
CA ARG A 194 18.81 -18.14 -1.20
C ARG A 194 19.96 -19.01 -0.67
N PRO A 195 19.82 -19.58 0.55
CA PRO A 195 18.73 -19.34 1.51
C PRO A 195 18.72 -17.89 2.02
N MET A 196 17.57 -17.41 2.51
CA MET A 196 17.48 -16.06 3.08
C MET A 196 18.41 -15.92 4.28
N THR A 197 19.18 -14.84 4.34
CA THR A 197 20.03 -14.55 5.51
C THR A 197 19.18 -14.07 6.68
N GLU A 198 19.73 -14.12 7.89
CA GLU A 198 19.04 -13.60 9.08
C GLU A 198 18.66 -12.13 8.94
N LEU A 199 19.51 -11.33 8.27
CA LEU A 199 19.25 -9.93 7.96
C LEU A 199 18.03 -9.76 7.05
N MET A 200 17.92 -10.59 5.99
CA MET A 200 16.78 -10.56 5.07
C MET A 200 15.48 -10.92 5.78
N ILE A 201 15.50 -11.96 6.61
CA ILE A 201 14.33 -12.43 7.37
C ILE A 201 13.85 -11.33 8.32
N ARG A 202 14.78 -10.73 9.08
CA ARG A 202 14.47 -9.65 10.02
C ARG A 202 13.91 -8.43 9.31
N ALA A 203 14.59 -7.95 8.26
CA ALA A 203 14.15 -6.79 7.49
C ALA A 203 12.74 -6.97 6.93
N ALA A 204 12.47 -8.12 6.29
CA ALA A 204 11.15 -8.43 5.75
C ALA A 204 10.07 -8.51 6.84
N ALA A 205 10.37 -9.14 7.99
CA ALA A 205 9.41 -9.17 9.10
C ALA A 205 9.12 -7.78 9.67
N ASP A 206 10.12 -6.89 9.69
CA ASP A 206 9.98 -5.53 10.20
C ASP A 206 9.09 -4.62 9.32
N ASP A 207 8.96 -4.92 8.04
CA ASP A 207 8.08 -4.20 7.12
C ASP A 207 6.60 -4.39 7.49
N VAL A 208 6.23 -5.52 8.08
CA VAL A 208 4.83 -5.86 8.35
C VAL A 208 4.45 -5.96 9.83
N ARG A 209 5.40 -6.20 10.73
CA ARG A 209 5.08 -6.48 12.16
C ARG A 209 4.37 -5.35 12.89
N PHE A 210 4.52 -4.11 12.43
CA PHE A 210 3.87 -2.94 13.03
C PHE A 210 2.53 -2.58 12.37
N LEU A 211 2.21 -3.14 11.19
CA LEU A 211 1.07 -2.71 10.39
C LEU A 211 -0.26 -2.93 11.12
N LEU A 212 -0.44 -4.07 11.80
CA LEU A 212 -1.66 -4.33 12.57
C LEU A 212 -1.82 -3.32 13.72
N TYR A 213 -0.75 -3.04 14.46
CA TYR A 213 -0.77 -2.03 15.52
C TYR A 213 -1.16 -0.64 14.98
N LEU A 214 -0.51 -0.22 13.89
CA LEU A 214 -0.80 1.04 13.20
C LEU A 214 -2.25 1.10 12.74
N TYR A 215 -2.75 0.02 12.14
CA TYR A 215 -4.14 -0.10 11.73
C TYR A 215 -5.10 0.20 12.87
N HIS A 216 -4.98 -0.50 14.00
CA HIS A 216 -5.90 -0.29 15.12
C HIS A 216 -5.82 1.13 15.69
N LYS A 217 -4.62 1.72 15.79
CA LYS A 217 -4.46 3.12 16.23
C LYS A 217 -5.08 4.12 15.25
N MET A 218 -4.87 3.92 13.96
CA MET A 218 -5.39 4.82 12.92
C MET A 218 -6.90 4.72 12.77
N MET A 219 -7.45 3.49 12.78
CA MET A 219 -8.89 3.28 12.62
C MET A 219 -9.67 3.92 13.78
N GLY A 220 -9.12 3.91 15.00
CA GLY A 220 -9.72 4.61 16.14
C GLY A 220 -9.68 6.14 16.07
N LYS A 221 -8.89 6.73 15.16
CA LYS A 221 -8.75 8.18 14.99
C LYS A 221 -9.55 8.74 13.81
N LEU A 222 -9.87 7.89 12.82
CA LEU A 222 -10.60 8.30 11.63
C LEU A 222 -12.09 8.44 11.93
N ASN A 223 -12.68 9.56 11.51
CA ASN A 223 -14.13 9.73 11.49
C ASN A 223 -14.74 8.94 10.31
N GLN A 224 -16.07 8.89 10.25
CA GLN A 224 -16.76 8.09 9.24
C GLN A 224 -16.47 8.54 7.81
N ARG A 225 -16.35 9.86 7.57
CA ARG A 225 -15.98 10.43 6.27
C ARG A 225 -14.60 9.95 5.83
N SER A 226 -13.62 10.00 6.71
CA SER A 226 -12.26 9.60 6.39
C SER A 226 -12.08 8.09 6.29
N LEU A 227 -12.85 7.29 7.05
CA LEU A 227 -12.92 5.84 6.85
C LEU A 227 -13.42 5.49 5.45
N TRP A 228 -14.43 6.21 4.95
CA TRP A 228 -14.90 6.06 3.57
C TRP A 228 -13.83 6.48 2.56
N HIS A 229 -13.24 7.67 2.70
CA HIS A 229 -12.15 8.11 1.81
C HIS A 229 -10.96 7.14 1.82
N LEU A 230 -10.62 6.56 2.97
CA LEU A 230 -9.56 5.55 3.07
C LEU A 230 -9.87 4.31 2.24
N ALA A 231 -11.10 3.78 2.34
CA ALA A 231 -11.52 2.62 1.56
C ALA A 231 -11.54 2.92 0.05
N VAL A 232 -12.02 4.11 -0.33
CA VAL A 232 -12.04 4.58 -1.73
C VAL A 232 -10.63 4.72 -2.27
N ARG A 233 -9.77 5.50 -1.60
CA ARG A 233 -8.40 5.76 -2.05
C ARG A 233 -7.53 4.51 -2.04
N GLY A 234 -7.72 3.60 -1.08
CA GLY A 234 -7.07 2.28 -1.08
C GLY A 234 -7.39 1.51 -2.36
N ALA A 235 -8.67 1.46 -2.75
CA ALA A 235 -9.07 0.82 -4.02
C ALA A 235 -8.48 1.55 -5.25
N LEU A 236 -8.47 2.88 -5.27
CA LEU A 236 -7.91 3.66 -6.38
C LEU A 236 -6.39 3.52 -6.48
N TYR A 237 -5.66 3.45 -5.35
CA TYR A 237 -4.21 3.20 -5.32
C TYR A 237 -3.86 1.81 -5.84
N CYS A 238 -4.65 0.77 -5.53
CA CYS A 238 -4.44 -0.56 -6.10
C CYS A 238 -4.60 -0.55 -7.63
N ARG A 239 -5.54 0.23 -8.17
CA ARG A 239 -5.76 0.38 -9.62
C ARG A 239 -4.72 1.27 -10.29
N CYS A 240 -4.17 2.23 -9.55
CA CYS A 240 -3.14 3.12 -10.03
C CYS A 240 -1.94 2.32 -10.52
N LEU A 241 -1.35 2.74 -11.65
CA LEU A 241 -0.32 2.00 -12.38
C LEU A 241 -0.82 0.68 -13.00
N CYS A 242 -1.83 0.00 -12.47
CA CYS A 242 -2.31 -1.27 -13.06
C CYS A 242 -3.15 -1.05 -14.33
N CYS A 243 -4.05 -0.07 -14.32
CA CYS A 243 -4.96 0.21 -15.42
C CYS A 243 -4.29 1.10 -16.47
N MET A 244 -4.30 0.69 -17.74
CA MET A 244 -3.74 1.46 -18.86
C MET A 244 -4.77 2.40 -19.48
N ASN A 245 -6.05 2.13 -19.27
CA ASN A 245 -7.17 2.94 -19.75
C ASN A 245 -8.40 2.74 -18.84
N ASP A 246 -9.43 3.56 -19.02
CA ASP A 246 -10.64 3.51 -18.19
C ASP A 246 -11.48 2.23 -18.37
N ALA A 247 -11.34 1.52 -19.49
CA ALA A 247 -12.04 0.25 -19.71
C ALA A 247 -11.47 -0.88 -18.84
N ASP A 248 -10.19 -0.80 -18.47
CA ASP A 248 -9.55 -1.79 -17.58
C ASP A 248 -10.20 -1.80 -16.18
N PHE A 249 -10.93 -0.75 -15.80
CA PHE A 249 -11.61 -0.67 -14.50
C PHE A 249 -12.74 -1.68 -14.33
N ALA A 250 -13.32 -2.21 -15.41
CA ALA A 250 -14.47 -3.11 -15.35
C ALA A 250 -14.18 -4.42 -14.60
N ASP A 251 -12.93 -4.88 -14.65
CA ASP A 251 -12.49 -6.10 -13.97
C ASP A 251 -12.08 -5.89 -12.51
N TRP A 252 -12.05 -4.64 -12.04
CA TRP A 252 -11.67 -4.33 -10.67
C TRP A 252 -12.88 -4.30 -9.74
N PRO A 253 -12.73 -4.73 -8.48
CA PRO A 253 -13.78 -4.60 -7.48
C PRO A 253 -14.27 -3.17 -7.37
N THR A 254 -15.58 -2.95 -7.27
CA THR A 254 -16.17 -1.61 -7.26
C THR A 254 -15.64 -0.75 -6.11
N VAL A 255 -15.49 0.55 -6.38
CA VAL A 255 -15.15 1.52 -5.34
C VAL A 255 -16.38 1.70 -4.42
N PRO A 256 -16.21 1.77 -3.08
CA PRO A 256 -17.32 1.98 -2.17
C PRO A 256 -18.08 3.28 -2.50
N PRO A 257 -19.41 3.24 -2.70
CA PRO A 257 -20.19 4.45 -2.93
C PRO A 257 -20.23 5.32 -1.67
N ILE A 258 -20.57 6.61 -1.83
CA ILE A 258 -20.76 7.50 -0.69
C ILE A 258 -21.92 6.96 0.19
N PRO A 259 -21.69 6.71 1.49
CA PRO A 259 -22.72 6.32 2.44
C PRO A 259 -23.86 7.35 2.54
N ASP A 260 -25.10 6.88 2.68
CA ASP A 260 -26.28 7.75 2.69
C ASP A 260 -26.27 8.80 3.82
N ASN A 261 -25.73 8.44 4.97
CA ASN A 261 -25.62 9.38 6.08
C ASN A 261 -24.62 10.52 5.76
N LEU A 262 -23.51 10.23 5.09
CA LEU A 262 -22.54 11.26 4.67
C LEU A 262 -23.12 12.16 3.57
N LYS A 263 -23.91 11.61 2.64
CA LYS A 263 -24.63 12.41 1.64
C LYS A 263 -25.60 13.41 2.27
N SER A 264 -26.22 13.05 3.40
CA SER A 264 -27.14 13.93 4.11
C SER A 264 -26.44 15.07 4.86
N GLU A 265 -25.21 14.82 5.33
CA GLU A 265 -24.37 15.80 6.05
C GLU A 265 -23.70 16.80 5.11
N ASP A 266 -23.23 16.35 3.95
CA ASP A 266 -22.51 17.18 2.97
C ASP A 266 -22.97 16.85 1.55
N GLN A 267 -23.94 17.61 1.03
CA GLN A 267 -24.43 17.46 -0.35
C GLN A 267 -23.37 17.81 -1.40
N CYS A 268 -22.28 18.48 -1.01
CA CYS A 268 -21.16 18.80 -1.89
C CYS A 268 -20.08 17.70 -1.88
N LEU A 269 -20.27 16.61 -1.13
CA LEU A 269 -19.35 15.48 -1.11
C LEU A 269 -19.36 14.78 -2.47
N GLU A 270 -18.26 14.88 -3.20
CA GLU A 270 -18.07 14.26 -4.50
C GLU A 270 -17.45 12.87 -4.37
N GLU A 271 -17.76 11.99 -5.33
CA GLU A 271 -17.05 10.73 -5.49
C GLU A 271 -15.59 10.99 -5.92
N GLU A 272 -14.67 10.12 -5.52
CA GLU A 272 -13.31 10.14 -6.02
C GLU A 272 -13.12 9.11 -7.13
N ILE A 273 -12.40 9.50 -8.18
CA ILE A 273 -12.12 8.66 -9.35
C ILE A 273 -10.62 8.59 -9.62
N LEU A 274 -10.22 7.57 -10.38
CA LEU A 274 -8.94 7.49 -11.06
C LEU A 274 -9.16 7.77 -12.54
N SER A 275 -8.46 8.76 -13.09
CA SER A 275 -8.39 8.99 -14.54
C SER A 275 -6.98 8.65 -15.05
N VAL A 276 -6.92 7.99 -16.20
CA VAL A 276 -5.67 7.67 -16.90
C VAL A 276 -5.55 8.48 -18.18
N LEU A 277 -4.50 9.28 -18.31
CA LEU A 277 -4.24 10.12 -19.48
C LEU A 277 -3.06 9.59 -20.29
N ASP A 278 -3.27 9.44 -21.59
CA ASP A 278 -2.20 9.23 -22.57
C ASP A 278 -1.37 10.49 -22.77
N VAL A 279 -0.06 10.33 -22.72
CA VAL A 279 0.92 11.37 -23.03
C VAL A 279 1.55 11.06 -24.38
N PRO A 280 1.34 11.90 -25.40
CA PRO A 280 1.95 11.67 -26.71
C PRO A 280 3.49 11.66 -26.62
N PRO A 281 4.18 10.94 -27.53
CA PRO A 281 5.64 10.84 -27.52
C PRO A 281 6.32 12.21 -27.43
N GLY A 282 7.30 12.33 -26.53
CA GLY A 282 8.06 13.57 -26.32
C GLY A 282 7.30 14.71 -25.61
N LYS A 283 6.03 14.54 -25.25
CA LYS A 283 5.25 15.60 -24.56
C LYS A 283 5.36 15.57 -23.04
N MET A 284 5.80 14.45 -22.43
CA MET A 284 5.95 14.34 -20.97
C MET A 284 6.83 15.45 -20.38
N GLY A 285 7.89 15.86 -21.10
CA GLY A 285 8.73 16.99 -20.69
C GLY A 285 7.99 18.33 -20.58
N ARG A 286 6.93 18.55 -21.37
CA ARG A 286 6.08 19.76 -21.28
C ARG A 286 5.18 19.73 -20.04
N VAL A 287 4.70 18.55 -19.67
CA VAL A 287 3.89 18.33 -18.47
C VAL A 287 4.74 18.52 -17.20
N ILE A 288 5.90 17.87 -17.13
CA ILE A 288 6.83 17.98 -16.00
C ILE A 288 7.37 19.41 -15.89
N GLY A 289 7.77 19.99 -17.03
CA GLY A 289 8.42 21.29 -17.08
C GLY A 289 9.84 21.26 -16.54
N ARG A 290 10.53 22.41 -16.62
CA ARG A 290 11.91 22.53 -16.14
C ARG A 290 11.96 22.24 -14.63
N LYS A 291 12.75 21.24 -14.23
CA LYS A 291 12.92 20.82 -12.82
C LYS A 291 11.59 20.48 -12.12
N GLY A 292 10.55 20.06 -12.85
CA GLY A 292 9.24 19.75 -12.24
C GLY A 292 8.33 20.95 -11.95
N ALA A 293 8.73 22.17 -12.32
CA ALA A 293 7.96 23.38 -11.99
C ALA A 293 6.53 23.38 -12.57
N SER A 294 6.35 22.85 -13.79
CA SER A 294 5.03 22.82 -14.41
C SER A 294 4.10 21.84 -13.69
N ILE A 295 4.58 20.63 -13.39
CA ILE A 295 3.75 19.63 -12.71
C ILE A 295 3.40 20.06 -11.28
N LEU A 296 4.33 20.70 -10.56
CA LEU A 296 4.06 21.27 -9.24
C LEU A 296 2.98 22.36 -9.31
N ALA A 297 3.05 23.27 -10.28
CA ALA A 297 2.02 24.29 -10.47
C ALA A 297 0.64 23.70 -10.81
N ILE A 298 0.59 22.59 -11.55
CA ILE A 298 -0.68 21.90 -11.85
C ILE A 298 -1.24 21.24 -10.58
N LYS A 299 -0.38 20.60 -9.77
CA LYS A 299 -0.78 20.03 -8.48
C LYS A 299 -1.31 21.10 -7.52
N GLU A 300 -0.61 22.23 -7.40
CA GLU A 300 -1.06 23.40 -6.63
C GLU A 300 -2.41 23.92 -7.12
N ALA A 301 -2.63 23.96 -8.43
CA ALA A 301 -3.89 24.44 -9.00
C ALA A 301 -5.08 23.50 -8.76
N CYS A 302 -4.84 22.21 -8.49
CA CYS A 302 -5.89 21.19 -8.39
C CYS A 302 -6.16 20.71 -6.94
N ASN A 303 -5.67 21.43 -5.93
CA ASN A 303 -5.88 21.30 -4.47
C ASN A 303 -5.90 19.86 -3.89
N SER A 304 -6.91 19.04 -4.23
CA SER A 304 -7.13 17.69 -3.74
C SER A 304 -6.84 16.58 -4.77
N ALA A 305 -6.59 16.90 -6.04
CA ALA A 305 -6.24 15.90 -7.04
C ALA A 305 -4.75 15.52 -6.95
N GLU A 306 -4.50 14.24 -6.75
CA GLU A 306 -3.18 13.63 -6.75
C GLU A 306 -2.79 13.27 -8.19
N ILE A 307 -1.65 13.79 -8.66
CA ILE A 307 -1.16 13.55 -10.01
C ILE A 307 0.12 12.72 -9.95
N LEU A 308 0.06 11.50 -10.46
CA LEU A 308 1.12 10.51 -10.46
C LEU A 308 1.59 10.25 -11.88
N ILE A 309 2.90 10.10 -12.05
CA ILE A 309 3.53 9.70 -13.32
C ILE A 309 4.15 8.32 -13.15
N GLY A 310 4.11 7.48 -14.19
CA GLY A 310 4.69 6.14 -14.13
C GLY A 310 6.19 6.13 -13.80
N GLY A 311 6.90 7.17 -14.22
CA GLY A 311 8.35 7.30 -14.03
C GLY A 311 9.13 6.24 -14.80
N ALA A 312 10.32 5.88 -14.32
CA ALA A 312 11.18 4.86 -14.95
C ALA A 312 10.68 3.42 -14.78
N LYS A 313 9.85 3.16 -13.75
CA LYS A 313 9.36 1.81 -13.40
C LYS A 313 7.95 1.53 -13.96
N GLY A 314 7.10 2.56 -14.02
CA GLY A 314 5.75 2.47 -14.55
C GLY A 314 5.67 2.82 -16.03
N PRO A 315 4.46 3.03 -16.57
CA PRO A 315 4.28 3.36 -17.98
C PRO A 315 4.77 4.80 -18.22
N PRO A 316 5.76 5.02 -19.11
CA PRO A 316 6.40 6.32 -19.30
C PRO A 316 5.51 7.35 -20.02
N ASP A 317 4.44 6.88 -20.64
CA ASP A 317 3.49 7.60 -21.49
C ASP A 317 2.12 7.80 -20.83
N LYS A 318 2.03 7.61 -19.51
CA LYS A 318 0.77 7.74 -18.77
C LYS A 318 0.88 8.69 -17.58
N ILE A 319 -0.20 9.42 -17.34
CA ILE A 319 -0.42 10.21 -16.12
C ILE A 319 -1.69 9.67 -15.45
N PHE A 320 -1.61 9.46 -14.15
CA PHE A 320 -2.70 8.99 -13.32
C PHE A 320 -3.16 10.15 -12.43
N VAL A 321 -4.46 10.42 -12.40
CA VAL A 321 -5.04 11.49 -11.59
C VAL A 321 -6.09 10.89 -10.66
N ILE A 322 -5.91 11.04 -9.36
CA ILE A 322 -6.79 10.51 -8.31
C ILE A 322 -7.38 11.66 -7.51
N GLY A 323 -8.68 11.65 -7.28
CA GLY A 323 -9.33 12.61 -6.38
C GLY A 323 -10.79 12.89 -6.75
N PRO A 324 -11.40 13.94 -6.18
CA PRO A 324 -12.78 14.32 -6.48
C PRO A 324 -12.99 14.56 -7.97
N VAL A 325 -14.13 14.10 -8.51
CA VAL A 325 -14.44 14.17 -9.95
C VAL A 325 -14.14 15.55 -10.54
N ARG A 326 -14.56 16.65 -9.89
CA ARG A 326 -14.36 18.00 -10.43
C ARG A 326 -12.89 18.38 -10.54
N GLU A 327 -12.10 18.09 -9.52
CA GLU A 327 -10.67 18.41 -9.51
C GLU A 327 -9.88 17.50 -10.44
N VAL A 328 -10.28 16.24 -10.60
CA VAL A 328 -9.71 15.33 -11.60
C VAL A 328 -9.96 15.86 -13.01
N ARG A 329 -11.19 16.25 -13.36
CA ARG A 329 -11.50 16.81 -14.69
C ARG A 329 -10.80 18.13 -14.95
N LYS A 330 -10.64 18.97 -13.93
CA LYS A 330 -9.85 20.20 -14.01
C LYS A 330 -8.38 19.90 -14.28
N ALA A 331 -7.78 18.96 -13.55
CA ALA A 331 -6.41 18.52 -13.78
C ALA A 331 -6.23 17.94 -15.19
N GLU A 332 -7.16 17.10 -15.66
CA GLU A 332 -7.14 16.57 -17.03
C GLU A 332 -7.14 17.67 -18.09
N ALA A 333 -8.00 18.67 -17.96
CA ALA A 333 -8.08 19.77 -18.90
C ALA A 333 -6.76 20.56 -18.96
N ILE A 334 -6.15 20.84 -17.80
CA ILE A 334 -4.86 21.53 -17.73
C ILE A 334 -3.75 20.67 -18.34
N LEU A 335 -3.70 19.38 -18.01
CA LEU A 335 -2.70 18.44 -18.53
C LEU A 335 -2.80 18.29 -20.05
N ARG A 336 -4.01 18.08 -20.59
CA ARG A 336 -4.25 18.02 -22.04
C ARG A 336 -3.84 19.32 -22.74
N GLY A 337 -4.16 20.47 -22.15
CA GLY A 337 -3.76 21.78 -22.67
C GLY A 337 -2.24 21.95 -22.79
N ARG A 338 -1.44 21.28 -21.96
CA ARG A 338 0.04 21.28 -22.03
C ARG A 338 0.60 20.35 -23.11
N MET A 339 -0.20 19.40 -23.59
CA MET A 339 0.20 18.39 -24.58
C MET A 339 -0.18 18.78 -26.01
N ILE A 340 -1.06 19.77 -26.20
CA ILE A 340 -1.44 20.32 -27.51
C ILE A 340 -0.23 21.01 -28.15
N ASP A 341 -0.08 20.83 -29.47
CA ASP A 341 0.84 21.63 -30.28
C ASP A 341 0.15 22.94 -30.67
N TYR A 342 0.82 24.05 -30.39
CA TYR A 342 0.44 25.37 -30.88
C TYR A 342 1.21 25.69 -32.15
#